data_AF-A0A934BD35-F1
#
_entry.id   AF-A0A934BD35-F1
#
_cell.length_a   1.000
_cell.length_b   1.000
_cell.length_c   1.000
_cell.angle_alpha   90.00
_cell.angle_beta   90.00
_cell.angle_gamma   90.00
#
_symmetry.space_group_name_H-M   'P 1'
#
loop_
_entity.id
_entity.type
_entity.pdbx_description
1 polymer ?
#
loop_
_entity_poly.entity_id
_entity_poly.type
_entity_poly.pdbx_seq_one_letter_code
_entity_poly.pdbx_strand_id
1 'polypeptide(L)' 'ATKSDDGSVVYINGNLVVDNDDLHAMRHISGIASLDEGFHHVRVKYFDGGGGAVMEFLWTPPGGSESLVPVQVLFHKK' A
#
# COMPACT_ATOMS: atom_id res chain seq x y z
N ALA A 1 -1.54 1.37 -4.39
CA ALA A 1 -2.88 0.87 -4.06
C ALA A 1 -2.77 -0.22 -3.00
N THR A 2 -3.85 -0.53 -2.33
CA THR A 2 -3.98 -1.69 -1.44
C THR A 2 -5.23 -2.47 -1.81
N LYS A 3 -5.17 -3.79 -1.69
CA LYS A 3 -6.35 -4.66 -1.67
C LYS A 3 -6.33 -5.43 -0.36
N SER A 4 -7.29 -5.17 0.52
CA SER A 4 -7.26 -5.69 1.88
C SER A 4 -8.63 -6.10 2.41
N ASP A 5 -8.61 -6.98 3.41
CA ASP A 5 -9.72 -7.44 4.26
C ASP A 5 -9.14 -7.60 5.67
N ASP A 6 -9.43 -6.77 6.68
CA ASP A 6 -10.16 -5.49 6.64
C ASP A 6 -9.23 -4.32 6.19
N GLY A 7 -9.05 -3.32 7.05
CA GLY A 7 -8.53 -2.01 6.68
C GLY A 7 -7.02 -1.92 6.53
N SER A 8 -6.59 -1.03 5.64
CA SER A 8 -5.19 -0.70 5.41
C SER A 8 -4.96 0.77 5.12
N VAL A 9 -3.76 1.25 5.45
CA VAL A 9 -3.38 2.65 5.22
C VAL A 9 -1.94 2.71 4.73
N VAL A 10 -1.68 3.46 3.65
CA VAL A 10 -0.33 3.66 3.12
C VAL A 10 0.07 5.12 3.27
N TYR A 11 1.23 5.31 3.90
CA TYR A 11 1.94 6.58 3.93
C TYR A 11 3.22 6.51 3.10
N ILE A 12 3.51 7.56 2.33
CA ILE A 12 4.79 7.75 1.64
C ILE A 12 5.37 9.10 2.07
N ASN A 13 6.62 9.09 2.56
CA ASN A 13 7.29 10.25 3.15
C ASN A 13 6.45 10.95 4.25
N GLY A 14 5.67 10.16 4.99
CA GLY A 14 4.78 10.64 6.05
C GLY A 14 3.41 11.12 5.58
N ASN A 15 3.20 11.33 4.27
CA ASN A 15 1.93 11.76 3.71
C ASN A 15 1.00 10.57 3.48
N LEU A 16 -0.29 10.73 3.80
CA LEU A 16 -1.33 9.74 3.52
C LEU A 16 -1.54 9.65 2.00
N VAL A 17 -1.34 8.46 1.43
CA VAL A 17 -1.50 8.21 -0.02
C VAL A 17 -2.68 7.30 -0.29
N VAL A 18 -2.86 6.26 0.52
CA VAL A 18 -4.01 5.35 0.43
C VAL A 18 -4.67 5.30 1.78
N ASP A 19 -5.96 5.63 1.82
CA ASP A 19 -6.83 5.47 2.98
C ASP A 19 -7.88 4.42 2.64
N ASN A 20 -7.62 3.19 3.10
CA ASN A 20 -8.52 2.04 3.01
C ASN A 20 -8.84 1.57 4.43
N ASP A 21 -8.86 2.48 5.42
CA ASP A 21 -9.19 2.19 6.82
C ASP A 21 -10.70 1.88 6.97
N ASP A 22 -11.11 1.41 8.14
CA ASP A 22 -12.44 0.84 8.48
C ASP A 22 -12.62 -0.68 8.30
N LEU A 23 -13.71 -1.22 8.86
CA LEU A 23 -14.10 -2.62 8.74
C LEU A 23 -14.80 -2.83 7.40
N HIS A 24 -14.30 -3.78 6.61
CA HIS A 24 -14.84 -4.10 5.31
C HIS A 24 -14.34 -5.47 4.83
N ALA A 25 -15.20 -6.19 4.11
CA ALA A 25 -14.73 -7.30 3.28
C ALA A 25 -13.71 -6.80 2.23
N MET A 26 -12.99 -7.71 1.57
CA MET A 26 -12.00 -7.42 0.54
C MET A 26 -12.31 -6.20 -0.35
N ARG A 27 -11.51 -5.13 -0.21
CA ARG A 27 -11.66 -3.86 -0.93
C ARG A 27 -10.33 -3.39 -1.51
N HIS A 28 -10.35 -2.90 -2.76
CA HIS A 28 -9.20 -2.26 -3.41
C HIS A 28 -9.38 -0.75 -3.42
N ILE A 29 -8.37 -0.02 -2.92
CA ILE A 29 -8.30 1.45 -2.97
C ILE A 29 -6.93 1.86 -3.50
N SER A 30 -6.92 2.87 -4.38
CA SER A 30 -5.71 3.42 -4.97
C SER A 30 -5.51 4.89 -4.58
N GLY A 31 -4.28 5.34 -4.75
CA GLY A 31 -3.86 6.71 -4.49
C GLY A 31 -2.61 7.03 -5.31
N ILE A 32 -2.30 8.31 -5.46
CA ILE A 32 -1.21 8.80 -6.31
C ILE A 32 -0.17 9.52 -5.45
N ALA A 33 1.10 9.24 -5.71
CA ALA A 33 2.22 9.99 -5.15
C ALA A 33 3.22 10.31 -6.26
N SER A 34 3.64 11.57 -6.34
CA SER A 34 4.77 11.99 -7.17
C SER A 34 6.06 11.81 -6.37
N LEU A 35 6.99 11.05 -6.93
CA LEU A 35 8.25 10.70 -6.28
C LEU A 35 9.41 11.10 -7.20
N ASP A 36 10.43 11.70 -6.61
CA ASP A 36 11.70 11.92 -7.30
C ASP A 36 12.49 10.59 -7.37
N GLU A 37 13.59 10.58 -8.12
CA GLU A 37 14.49 9.42 -8.11
C GLU A 37 15.12 9.24 -6.72
N GLY A 38 15.08 8.01 -6.20
CA GLY A 38 15.77 7.62 -4.97
C GLY A 38 14.90 6.85 -3.98
N PHE A 39 15.35 6.83 -2.72
CA PHE A 39 14.66 6.13 -1.64
C PHE A 39 13.61 7.02 -0.97
N HIS A 40 12.43 6.46 -0.75
CA HIS A 40 11.34 7.10 -0.04
C HIS A 40 10.86 6.24 1.12
N HIS A 41 10.49 6.88 2.22
CA HIS A 41 10.00 6.17 3.39
C HIS A 41 8.56 5.72 3.14
N VAL A 42 8.34 4.41 3.09
CA VAL A 42 7.00 3.83 3.00
C VAL A 42 6.58 3.26 4.36
N ARG A 43 5.35 3.53 4.77
CA ARG A 43 4.73 2.91 5.94
C ARG A 43 3.36 2.37 5.55
N VAL A 44 3.20 1.07 5.67
CA VAL A 44 1.92 0.39 5.45
C VAL A 44 1.39 -0.06 6.80
N LYS A 45 0.15 0.32 7.11
CA LYS A 45 -0.62 -0.19 8.26
C LYS A 45 -1.68 -1.13 7.73
N TYR A 46 -1.96 -2.19 8.47
CA TYR A 46 -3.00 -3.16 8.18
C TYR A 46 -3.63 -3.62 9.49
N PHE A 47 -4.92 -3.90 9.49
CA PHE A 47 -5.60 -4.60 10.56
C PHE A 47 -6.66 -5.57 10.00
N ASP A 48 -6.97 -6.57 10.81
CA ASP A 48 -8.06 -7.52 10.58
C ASP A 48 -8.97 -7.51 11.81
N GLY A 49 -10.26 -7.31 11.60
CA GLY A 49 -11.32 -7.38 12.60
C GLY A 49 -11.83 -8.81 12.83
N GLY A 50 -11.47 -9.75 11.94
CA GLY A 50 -11.72 -11.18 12.06
C GLY A 50 -12.41 -11.76 10.83
N GLY A 51 -12.33 -13.09 10.68
CA GLY A 51 -12.85 -13.77 9.50
C GLY A 51 -11.72 -14.08 8.52
N GLY A 52 -11.79 -13.53 7.30
CA GLY A 52 -10.77 -13.73 6.26
C GLY A 52 -9.77 -12.57 6.22
N ALA A 53 -8.47 -12.88 6.27
CA ALA A 53 -7.43 -11.87 6.27
C ALA A 53 -6.70 -11.81 4.92
N VAL A 54 -6.72 -10.65 4.26
CA VAL A 54 -5.99 -10.39 3.02
C VAL A 54 -5.30 -9.04 3.07
N MET A 55 -4.06 -8.98 2.58
CA MET A 55 -3.35 -7.72 2.36
C MET A 55 -2.42 -7.83 1.15
N GLU A 56 -2.70 -7.06 0.12
CA GLU A 56 -1.85 -6.85 -1.05
C GLU A 56 -1.45 -5.38 -1.15
N PHE A 57 -0.15 -5.11 -1.30
CA PHE A 57 0.38 -3.78 -1.60
C PHE A 57 0.81 -3.73 -3.07
N LEU A 58 0.17 -2.85 -3.83
CA LEU A 58 0.34 -2.75 -5.28
C LEU A 58 0.80 -1.36 -5.71
N TRP A 59 1.43 -1.28 -6.87
CA TRP A 59 1.80 -0.04 -7.54
C TRP A 59 1.59 -0.09 -9.04
N THR A 60 1.50 1.08 -9.65
CA THR A 60 1.58 1.27 -11.10
C THR A 60 2.71 2.27 -11.35
N PRO A 61 3.88 1.83 -11.83
CA PRO A 61 4.96 2.76 -12.18
C PRO A 61 4.58 3.60 -13.40
N PRO A 62 5.22 4.77 -13.62
CA PRO A 62 4.96 5.60 -14.80
C PRO A 62 5.09 4.79 -16.10
N GLY A 63 4.03 4.79 -16.92
CA GLY A 63 3.97 4.05 -18.18
C GLY A 63 3.85 2.52 -18.06
N GLY A 64 3.73 1.98 -16.85
CA GLY A 64 3.54 0.56 -16.58
C GLY A 64 2.08 0.18 -16.28
N SER A 65 1.92 -1.06 -15.81
CA SER A 65 0.65 -1.63 -15.35
C SER A 65 0.69 -1.91 -13.86
N GLU A 66 -0.49 -2.03 -13.23
CA GLU A 66 -0.57 -2.36 -11.81
C GLU A 66 0.03 -3.75 -11.53
N SER A 67 0.79 -3.86 -10.45
CA SER A 67 1.42 -5.10 -9.99
C SER A 67 1.67 -5.06 -8.49
N LEU A 68 1.90 -6.23 -7.87
CA LEU A 68 2.46 -6.28 -6.52
C LEU A 68 3.78 -5.52 -6.49
N VAL A 69 4.01 -4.74 -5.43
CA VAL A 69 5.29 -4.03 -5.26
C VAL A 69 6.41 -5.07 -5.15
N PRO A 70 7.39 -5.08 -6.07
CA PRO A 70 8.44 -6.08 -6.07
C PRO A 70 9.30 -5.99 -4.80
N VAL A 71 9.70 -7.14 -4.25
CA VAL A 71 10.56 -7.15 -3.04
C VAL A 71 11.92 -6.48 -3.28
N GLN A 72 12.38 -6.43 -4.53
CA GLN A 72 13.63 -5.81 -4.95
C GLN A 72 13.63 -4.28 -4.82
N VAL A 73 12.45 -3.65 -4.69
CA VAL A 73 12.32 -2.20 -4.49
C VAL A 73 11.96 -1.83 -3.05
N LEU A 74 11.87 -2.82 -2.15
CA LEU A 74 11.58 -2.62 -0.73
C LEU A 74 12.83 -2.84 0.10
N PHE A 75 13.13 -1.87 0.97
CA PHE A 75 14.32 -1.87 1.81
C PHE A 75 13.92 -1.55 3.24
N HIS A 76 14.55 -2.20 4.21
CA HIS A 76 14.42 -1.85 5.62
C HIS A 76 15.81 -1.56 6.19
N LYS A 77 15.87 -0.65 7.17
CA LYS A 77 17.10 -0.48 7.95
C LYS A 77 17.33 -1.76 8.76
N LYS A 78 18.60 -2.14 8.92
CA LYS A 78 19.01 -3.17 9.87
C LYS A 78 18.99 -2.60 11.28
#